data_AF-A0A5E4QV39-F1
#
_entry.id   AF-A0A5E4QV39-F1
#
_cell.length_a   1.000
_cell.length_b   1.000
_cell.length_c   1.000
_cell.angle_alpha   90.00
_cell.angle_beta   90.00
_cell.angle_gamma   90.00
#
_symmetry.space_group_name_H-M   'P 1'
#
loop_
_entity.id
_entity.type
_entity.pdbx_description
1 polymer ?
#
loop_
_entity_poly.entity_id
_entity_poly.type
_entity_poly.pdbx_seq_one_letter_code
_entity_poly.pdbx_strand_id
1 'polypeptide(L)'
;MTAEGRVMGRRFVLTLVIGISAGFSFAYILLTSAGVNRDVAWSVYRESSRDLDRHPIVNVVEHSSDEPVHRDEDRSVADELAKRVRVLCWVMTQPSNHQRKARHVKATWGKRCNKLLFMSTAEDSSLPAVKLPVHEGREYLWAKTKAAFRYVYEHHRRDAD
;
A
#
# COMPACT_ATOMS: atom_id res chain seq x y z
N MET A 1 44.53 -25.87 -11.67
CA MET A 1 44.15 -24.57 -11.07
C MET A 1 43.64 -24.84 -9.68
N THR A 2 44.55 -24.93 -8.71
CA THR A 2 44.25 -25.20 -7.30
C THR A 2 43.89 -23.89 -6.62
N ALA A 3 42.66 -23.79 -6.12
CA ALA A 3 42.23 -22.66 -5.30
C ALA A 3 43.01 -22.70 -3.98
N GLU A 4 43.88 -21.72 -3.76
CA GLU A 4 44.44 -21.47 -2.43
C GLU A 4 43.31 -20.98 -1.52
N GLY A 5 42.87 -21.86 -0.61
CA GLY A 5 42.03 -21.47 0.50
C GLY A 5 42.79 -20.47 1.35
N ARG A 6 42.37 -19.20 1.33
CA ARG A 6 42.87 -18.18 2.26
C ARG A 6 42.58 -18.65 3.68
N VAL A 7 43.61 -19.18 4.35
CA VAL A 7 43.59 -19.45 5.78
C VAL A 7 43.49 -18.10 6.47
N MET A 8 42.27 -17.72 6.82
CA MET A 8 41.98 -16.46 7.47
C MET A 8 42.60 -16.51 8.86
N GLY A 9 43.72 -15.80 9.05
CA GLY A 9 44.52 -15.90 10.27
C GLY A 9 43.68 -15.62 11.52
N ARG A 10 43.98 -16.33 12.62
CA ARG A 10 43.26 -16.16 13.91
C ARG A 10 43.12 -14.69 14.33
N ARG A 11 44.12 -13.85 14.02
CA ARG A 11 44.08 -12.40 14.25
C ARG A 11 42.98 -11.69 13.47
N PHE A 12 42.76 -12.05 12.20
CA PHE A 12 41.70 -11.49 11.36
C PHE A 12 40.31 -11.89 11.84
N VAL A 13 40.13 -13.16 12.22
CA VAL A 13 38.87 -13.66 12.77
C VAL A 13 38.53 -12.94 14.08
N LEU A 14 39.53 -12.75 14.96
CA LEU A 14 39.34 -12.03 16.22
C LEU A 14 38.94 -10.57 15.99
N THR A 15 39.59 -9.86 15.06
CA THR A 15 39.22 -8.47 14.73
C THR A 15 37.81 -8.37 14.14
N LEU A 16 37.41 -9.35 13.32
CA LEU A 16 36.06 -9.39 12.73
C LEU A 16 34.99 -9.58 13.81
N VAL A 17 35.20 -10.53 14.73
CA VAL A 17 34.25 -10.82 15.81
C VAL A 17 34.11 -9.64 16.76
N ILE A 18 35.23 -8.98 17.11
CA ILE A 18 35.21 -7.78 17.95
C ILE A 18 34.49 -6.63 17.24
N GLY A 19 34.70 -6.45 15.93
CA GLY A 19 34.00 -5.43 15.15
C GLY A 19 32.49 -5.67 15.07
N ILE A 20 32.07 -6.92 14.83
CA ILE A 20 30.65 -7.29 14.78
C ILE A 20 29.99 -7.08 16.16
N SER A 21 30.64 -7.51 17.25
CA SER A 21 30.07 -7.39 18.60
C SER A 21 29.99 -5.94 19.08
N ALA A 22 31.02 -5.13 18.80
CA ALA A 22 31.03 -3.70 19.10
C ALA A 22 29.98 -2.94 18.25
N GLY A 23 29.87 -3.28 16.96
CA GLY A 23 28.89 -2.68 16.04
C GLY A 23 27.44 -3.00 16.44
N PHE A 24 27.15 -4.27 16.78
CA PHE A 24 25.82 -4.66 17.27
C PHE A 24 25.48 -3.99 18.59
N SER A 25 26.44 -3.90 19.51
CA SER A 25 26.24 -3.23 20.81
C SER A 25 25.96 -1.73 20.62
N PHE A 26 26.73 -1.05 19.76
CA PHE A 26 26.51 0.35 19.45
C PHE A 26 25.16 0.60 18.76
N ALA A 27 24.79 -0.25 17.78
CA ALA A 27 23.49 -0.17 17.13
C ALA A 27 22.34 -0.43 18.12
N TYR A 28 22.49 -1.39 19.02
CA TYR A 28 21.50 -1.68 20.07
C TYR A 28 21.35 -0.54 21.06
N ILE A 29 22.46 0.07 21.49
CA ILE A 29 22.45 1.26 22.35
C ILE A 29 21.82 2.43 21.60
N LEU A 30 22.11 2.67 20.33
CA LEU A 30 21.44 3.71 19.54
C LEU A 30 19.94 3.44 19.40
N LEU A 31 19.54 2.19 19.12
CA LEU A 31 18.13 1.80 18.99
C LEU A 31 17.35 1.86 20.31
N THR A 32 18.03 1.77 21.46
CA THR A 32 17.41 1.86 22.79
C THR A 32 17.48 3.25 23.40
N SER A 33 18.53 4.04 23.10
CA SER A 33 18.74 5.41 23.62
C SER A 33 18.09 6.48 22.74
N ALA A 34 18.24 6.38 21.42
CA ALA A 34 17.24 6.94 20.54
C ALA A 34 16.09 5.95 20.56
N GLY A 35 15.11 6.17 21.45
CA GLY A 35 13.79 5.56 21.33
C GLY A 35 13.19 5.98 19.99
N VAL A 36 13.67 5.41 18.89
CA VAL A 36 13.24 5.69 17.53
C VAL A 36 11.81 5.19 17.48
N ASN A 37 10.86 6.11 17.72
CA ASN A 37 9.51 6.35 17.18
C ASN A 37 8.75 5.20 16.46
N ARG A 38 9.16 3.95 16.63
CA ARG A 38 8.61 2.77 15.99
C ARG A 38 7.45 2.26 16.83
N ASP A 39 7.61 2.23 18.15
CA ASP A 39 6.51 1.94 19.07
C ASP A 39 5.40 2.98 19.00
N VAL A 40 5.74 4.27 18.82
CA VAL A 40 4.74 5.34 18.63
C VAL A 40 4.01 5.18 17.29
N ALA A 41 4.72 4.94 16.18
CA ALA A 41 4.07 4.75 14.89
C ALA A 41 3.18 3.49 14.85
N TRP A 42 3.63 2.38 15.44
CA TRP A 42 2.83 1.16 15.54
C TRP A 42 1.68 1.27 16.55
N SER A 43 1.85 2.00 17.65
CA SER A 43 0.77 2.23 18.63
C SER A 43 -0.33 3.09 18.03
N VAL A 44 0.02 4.18 17.34
CA VAL A 44 -0.94 5.06 16.66
C VAL A 44 -1.73 4.29 15.59
N TYR A 45 -1.06 3.44 14.79
CA TYR A 45 -1.76 2.62 13.79
C TYR A 45 -2.67 1.55 14.44
N ARG A 46 -2.25 0.95 15.56
CA ARG A 46 -3.05 -0.04 16.32
C ARG A 46 -4.24 0.61 17.01
N GLU A 47 -4.11 1.83 17.51
CA GLU A 47 -5.17 2.64 18.13
C GLU A 47 -6.27 2.95 17.09
N SER A 48 -5.87 3.48 15.92
CA SER A 48 -6.82 3.83 14.85
C SER A 48 -7.59 2.62 14.31
N SER A 49 -6.92 1.47 14.14
CA SER A 49 -7.62 0.24 13.73
C SER A 49 -8.62 -0.25 14.79
N ARG A 50 -8.33 -0.05 16.07
CA ARG A 50 -9.24 -0.42 17.18
C ARG A 50 -10.44 0.49 17.27
N ASP A 51 -10.27 1.79 17.00
CA ASP A 51 -11.37 2.74 17.00
C ASP A 51 -12.38 2.46 15.89
N LEU A 52 -11.91 2.06 14.69
CA LEU A 52 -12.79 1.65 13.60
C LEU A 52 -13.57 0.36 13.91
N ASP A 53 -12.98 -0.56 14.69
CA ASP A 53 -13.67 -1.77 15.15
C ASP A 53 -14.71 -1.43 16.25
N ARG A 54 -14.51 -0.35 17.02
CA ARG A 54 -15.42 0.11 18.07
C ARG A 54 -16.57 0.98 17.54
N HIS A 55 -16.28 1.82 16.53
CA HIS A 55 -17.21 2.73 15.88
C HIS A 55 -17.21 2.48 14.36
N PRO A 56 -17.85 1.38 13.91
CA PRO A 56 -17.87 1.06 12.50
C PRO A 56 -18.62 2.15 11.72
N ILE A 57 -17.97 2.69 10.69
CA ILE A 57 -18.66 3.53 9.70
C ILE A 57 -19.59 2.60 8.91
N VAL A 58 -20.88 2.60 9.28
CA VAL A 58 -21.89 1.71 8.68
C VAL A 58 -22.27 2.18 7.29
N ASN A 59 -22.41 3.51 7.12
CA ASN A 59 -22.82 4.13 5.87
C ASN A 59 -21.74 5.10 5.40
N VAL A 60 -21.23 4.86 4.19
CA VAL A 60 -20.37 5.82 3.51
C VAL A 60 -21.28 6.73 2.70
N VAL A 61 -21.63 7.87 3.28
CA VAL A 61 -22.51 8.85 2.63
C VAL A 61 -21.72 9.58 1.55
N GLU A 62 -22.30 9.67 0.37
CA GLU A 62 -21.73 10.44 -0.72
C GLU A 62 -22.20 11.89 -0.62
N HIS A 63 -21.28 12.82 -0.37
CA HIS A 63 -21.60 14.26 -0.40
C HIS A 63 -21.86 14.68 -1.85
N SER A 64 -23.03 15.26 -2.10
CA SER A 64 -23.42 15.78 -3.42
C SER A 64 -22.70 17.09 -3.71
N SER A 65 -22.48 17.39 -5.00
CA SER A 65 -22.04 18.72 -5.45
C SER A 65 -23.06 19.83 -5.12
N ASP A 66 -24.31 19.46 -4.85
CA ASP A 66 -25.39 20.41 -4.53
C ASP A 66 -25.39 20.85 -3.06
N GLU A 67 -24.54 20.25 -2.23
CA GLU A 67 -24.40 20.64 -0.82
C GLU A 67 -23.96 22.10 -0.69
N PRO A 68 -24.45 22.85 0.31
CA PRO A 68 -24.12 24.26 0.47
C PRO A 68 -22.61 24.56 0.53
N VAL A 69 -21.82 23.59 1.00
CA VAL A 69 -20.35 23.71 1.11
C VAL A 69 -19.65 23.59 -0.25
N HIS A 70 -20.27 22.91 -1.23
CA HIS A 70 -19.67 22.63 -2.55
C HIS A 70 -20.28 23.48 -3.68
N ARG A 71 -21.38 24.17 -3.43
CA ARG A 71 -22.13 24.93 -4.46
C ARG A 71 -21.30 26.00 -5.19
N ASP A 72 -20.38 26.65 -4.49
CA ASP A 72 -19.56 27.73 -5.03
C ASP A 72 -18.15 27.26 -5.42
N GLU A 73 -17.88 25.95 -5.43
CA GLU A 73 -16.59 25.41 -5.88
C GLU A 73 -16.46 25.51 -7.40
N ASP A 74 -15.51 26.31 -7.88
CA ASP A 74 -15.15 26.31 -9.30
C ASP A 74 -14.35 25.04 -9.66
N ARG A 75 -15.02 24.15 -10.38
CA ARG A 75 -14.46 22.87 -10.84
C ARG A 75 -13.94 22.91 -12.28
N SER A 76 -14.00 24.05 -12.97
CA SER A 76 -13.65 24.18 -14.38
C SER A 76 -12.26 23.65 -14.71
N VAL A 77 -11.26 24.03 -13.94
CA VAL A 77 -9.86 23.60 -14.11
C VAL A 77 -9.70 22.10 -13.87
N ALA A 78 -10.34 21.56 -12.82
CA ALA A 78 -10.26 20.14 -12.50
C ALA A 78 -10.92 19.29 -13.59
N ASP A 79 -12.08 19.71 -14.09
CA ASP A 79 -12.81 19.02 -15.14
C ASP A 79 -12.10 19.12 -16.50
N GLU A 80 -11.44 20.25 -16.80
CA GLU A 80 -10.57 20.38 -17.97
C GLU A 80 -9.34 19.48 -17.86
N LEU A 81 -8.68 19.44 -16.70
CA LEU A 81 -7.53 18.58 -16.46
C LEU A 81 -7.91 17.10 -16.57
N ALA A 82 -9.06 16.70 -16.04
CA ALA A 82 -9.58 15.35 -16.13
C ALA A 82 -9.82 14.90 -17.58
N LYS A 83 -10.06 15.82 -18.52
CA LYS A 83 -10.18 15.50 -19.96
C LYS A 83 -8.83 15.35 -20.65
N ARG A 84 -7.81 16.07 -20.18
CA ARG A 84 -6.48 16.11 -20.81
C ARG A 84 -5.51 15.06 -20.28
N VAL A 85 -5.61 14.74 -18.99
CA VAL A 85 -4.74 13.78 -18.30
C VAL A 85 -5.48 12.47 -18.08
N ARG A 86 -4.78 11.36 -18.33
CA ARG A 86 -5.32 10.01 -18.19
C ARG A 86 -4.66 9.30 -17.02
N VAL A 87 -5.33 9.26 -15.88
CA VAL A 87 -4.86 8.59 -14.65
C VAL A 87 -5.69 7.34 -14.37
N LEU A 88 -5.04 6.18 -14.38
CA LEU A 88 -5.60 4.94 -13.86
C LEU A 88 -5.01 4.64 -12.48
N CYS A 89 -5.90 4.54 -11.50
CA CYS A 89 -5.56 4.08 -10.16
C CYS A 89 -5.95 2.62 -10.03
N TRP A 90 -4.97 1.76 -9.76
CA TRP A 90 -5.24 0.40 -9.32
C TRP A 90 -4.93 0.30 -7.83
N VAL A 91 -5.89 -0.26 -7.08
CA VAL A 91 -5.77 -0.57 -5.66
C VAL A 91 -5.67 -2.08 -5.47
N MET A 92 -4.53 -2.57 -4.96
CA MET A 92 -4.39 -3.98 -4.58
C MET A 92 -5.14 -4.23 -3.27
N THR A 93 -6.08 -5.18 -3.25
CA THR A 93 -6.89 -5.51 -2.07
C THR A 93 -7.12 -7.01 -1.96
N GLN A 94 -7.93 -7.43 -0.98
CA GLN A 94 -8.37 -8.80 -0.76
C GLN A 94 -9.84 -8.79 -0.28
N PRO A 95 -10.56 -9.91 -0.39
CA PRO A 95 -12.00 -9.96 -0.09
C PRO A 95 -12.35 -9.43 1.31
N SER A 96 -11.57 -9.78 2.33
CA SER A 96 -11.81 -9.31 3.71
C SER A 96 -11.67 -7.79 3.89
N ASN A 97 -11.02 -7.10 2.95
CA ASN A 97 -10.77 -5.66 2.99
C ASN A 97 -11.71 -4.86 2.08
N HIS A 98 -12.56 -5.53 1.29
CA HIS A 98 -13.52 -4.86 0.42
C HIS A 98 -14.39 -3.86 1.18
N GLN A 99 -15.11 -4.36 2.18
CA GLN A 99 -15.97 -3.54 3.00
C GLN A 99 -15.17 -2.74 4.03
N ARG A 100 -14.16 -3.31 4.68
CA ARG A 100 -13.43 -2.61 5.75
C ARG A 100 -12.58 -1.43 5.27
N LYS A 101 -12.08 -1.47 4.02
CA LYS A 101 -11.06 -0.52 3.53
C LYS A 101 -11.33 -0.01 2.12
N ALA A 102 -11.59 -0.91 1.16
CA ALA A 102 -11.65 -0.54 -0.26
C ALA A 102 -12.83 0.39 -0.59
N ARG A 103 -13.99 0.19 0.06
CA ARG A 103 -15.13 1.13 -0.07
C ARG A 103 -14.78 2.57 0.28
N HIS A 104 -13.91 2.77 1.29
CA HIS A 104 -13.51 4.10 1.72
C HIS A 104 -12.56 4.75 0.72
N VAL A 105 -11.70 3.96 0.08
CA VAL A 105 -10.89 4.43 -1.05
C VAL A 105 -11.79 4.91 -2.21
N LYS A 106 -12.79 4.11 -2.58
CA LYS A 106 -13.77 4.46 -3.63
C LYS A 106 -14.51 5.75 -3.31
N ALA A 107 -14.92 5.94 -2.05
CA ALA A 107 -15.71 7.09 -1.63
C ALA A 107 -14.90 8.37 -1.35
N THR A 108 -13.58 8.27 -1.24
CA THR A 108 -12.71 9.41 -0.94
C THR A 108 -11.84 9.76 -2.15
N TRP A 109 -10.51 9.60 -2.02
CA TRP A 109 -9.56 10.04 -3.02
C TRP A 109 -9.69 9.29 -4.36
N GLY A 110 -10.25 8.07 -4.36
CA GLY A 110 -10.42 7.26 -5.57
C GLY A 110 -11.30 7.92 -6.63
N LYS A 111 -12.19 8.83 -6.23
CA LYS A 111 -13.05 9.61 -7.15
C LYS A 111 -12.27 10.53 -8.10
N ARG A 112 -11.01 10.84 -7.76
CA ARG A 112 -10.17 11.74 -8.57
C ARG A 112 -9.43 11.03 -9.70
N CYS A 113 -9.50 9.70 -9.75
CA CYS A 113 -8.90 8.91 -10.81
C CYS A 113 -9.85 8.83 -12.01
N ASN A 114 -9.35 8.94 -13.23
CA ASN A 114 -10.18 8.76 -14.44
C ASN A 114 -10.69 7.32 -14.56
N LYS A 115 -9.85 6.36 -14.14
CA LYS A 115 -10.20 4.95 -13.99
C LYS A 115 -9.76 4.46 -12.61
N LEU A 116 -10.65 3.77 -11.91
CA LEU A 116 -10.36 3.17 -10.61
C LEU A 116 -10.66 1.67 -10.65
N LEU A 117 -9.64 0.85 -10.41
CA LEU A 117 -9.74 -0.61 -10.41
C LEU A 117 -9.32 -1.17 -9.05
N PHE A 118 -10.09 -2.11 -8.52
CA PHE A 118 -9.71 -2.85 -7.32
C PHE A 118 -9.28 -4.27 -7.68
N MET A 119 -8.01 -4.60 -7.48
CA MET A 119 -7.47 -5.91 -7.82
C MET A 119 -7.62 -6.85 -6.61
N SER A 120 -8.37 -7.93 -6.77
CA SER A 120 -8.74 -8.87 -5.69
C SER A 120 -8.79 -10.30 -6.22
N THR A 121 -8.88 -11.30 -5.34
CA THR A 121 -9.12 -12.72 -5.74
C THR A 121 -10.60 -13.10 -5.76
N ALA A 122 -11.48 -12.20 -5.34
CA ALA A 122 -12.93 -12.33 -5.46
C ALA A 122 -13.52 -11.07 -6.07
N GLU A 123 -14.62 -11.25 -6.79
CA GLU A 123 -15.49 -10.18 -7.25
C GLU A 123 -16.29 -9.61 -6.09
N ASP A 124 -16.69 -8.36 -6.21
CA ASP A 124 -17.62 -7.68 -5.29
C ASP A 124 -18.46 -6.75 -6.16
N SER A 125 -19.79 -6.88 -6.14
CA SER A 125 -20.69 -6.06 -6.95
C SER A 125 -20.75 -4.59 -6.51
N SER A 126 -20.36 -4.29 -5.27
CA SER A 126 -20.35 -2.94 -4.71
C SER A 126 -19.08 -2.14 -5.07
N LEU A 127 -18.04 -2.84 -5.54
CA LEU A 127 -16.76 -2.27 -5.94
C LEU A 127 -16.48 -2.62 -7.41
N PRO A 128 -15.77 -1.78 -8.19
CA PRO A 128 -15.24 -2.22 -9.49
C PRO A 128 -14.04 -3.17 -9.26
N ALA A 129 -14.31 -4.33 -8.67
CA ALA A 129 -13.31 -5.32 -8.28
C ALA A 129 -13.05 -6.32 -9.41
N VAL A 130 -11.81 -6.38 -9.86
CA VAL A 130 -11.31 -7.33 -10.84
C VAL A 130 -10.82 -8.58 -10.10
N LYS A 131 -11.41 -9.73 -10.43
CA LYS A 131 -11.00 -11.03 -9.89
C LYS A 131 -9.77 -11.56 -10.64
N LEU A 132 -8.64 -11.55 -9.95
CA LEU A 132 -7.38 -12.11 -10.41
C LEU A 132 -7.33 -13.63 -10.15
N PRO A 133 -6.85 -14.43 -11.11
CA PRO A 133 -6.77 -15.89 -10.99
C PRO A 133 -5.52 -16.32 -10.19
N VAL A 134 -5.43 -15.89 -8.93
CA VAL A 134 -4.32 -16.19 -8.01
C VAL A 134 -4.84 -16.44 -6.59
N HIS A 135 -4.02 -17.05 -5.74
CA HIS A 135 -4.37 -17.27 -4.33
C HIS A 135 -4.19 -16.00 -3.48
N GLU A 136 -4.90 -15.94 -2.36
CA GLU A 136 -4.68 -14.94 -1.30
C GLU A 136 -3.56 -15.36 -0.37
N GLY A 137 -2.79 -14.40 0.10
CA GLY A 137 -1.67 -14.62 1.03
C GLY A 137 -0.54 -13.63 0.79
N ARG A 138 0.30 -13.45 1.81
CA ARG A 138 1.45 -12.53 1.74
C ARG A 138 2.50 -13.07 0.75
N GLU A 139 2.63 -14.38 0.68
CA GLU A 139 3.46 -15.14 -0.24
C GLU A 139 3.01 -15.00 -1.72
N TYR A 140 1.73 -14.72 -1.97
CA TYR A 140 1.18 -14.57 -3.32
C TYR A 140 1.09 -13.11 -3.79
N LEU A 141 1.56 -12.14 -2.99
CA LEU A 141 1.51 -10.71 -3.36
C LEU A 141 2.19 -10.43 -4.69
N TRP A 142 3.32 -11.09 -4.98
CA TRP A 142 3.99 -10.92 -6.27
C TRP A 142 3.17 -11.49 -7.44
N ALA A 143 2.56 -12.66 -7.26
CA ALA A 143 1.69 -13.24 -8.28
C ALA A 143 0.49 -12.33 -8.56
N LYS A 144 -0.13 -11.77 -7.51
CA LYS A 144 -1.17 -10.74 -7.61
C LYS A 144 -0.71 -9.52 -8.41
N THR A 145 0.44 -8.95 -8.06
CA THR A 145 0.98 -7.78 -8.75
C THR A 145 1.19 -8.05 -10.23
N LYS A 146 1.77 -9.19 -10.60
CA LYS A 146 1.93 -9.59 -12.02
C LYS A 146 0.60 -9.74 -12.73
N ALA A 147 -0.37 -10.41 -12.11
CA ALA A 147 -1.70 -10.61 -12.69
C ALA A 147 -2.44 -9.28 -12.89
N ALA A 148 -2.33 -8.35 -11.93
CA ALA A 148 -2.88 -7.00 -12.03
C ALA A 148 -2.26 -6.20 -13.18
N PHE A 149 -0.91 -6.18 -13.28
CA PHE A 149 -0.23 -5.51 -14.39
C PHE A 149 -0.65 -6.09 -15.74
N ARG A 150 -0.73 -7.43 -15.84
CA ARG A 150 -1.19 -8.11 -17.05
C ARG A 150 -2.62 -7.67 -17.43
N TYR A 151 -3.53 -7.66 -16.46
CA TYR A 151 -4.90 -7.22 -16.68
C TYR A 151 -4.95 -5.76 -17.18
N VAL A 152 -4.24 -4.85 -16.52
CA VAL A 152 -4.17 -3.43 -16.92
C VAL A 152 -3.59 -3.30 -18.32
N TYR A 153 -2.54 -4.04 -18.65
CA TYR A 153 -1.95 -4.01 -19.98
C TYR A 153 -2.91 -4.51 -21.07
N GLU A 154 -3.60 -5.62 -20.82
CA GLU A 154 -4.50 -6.24 -21.79
C GLU A 154 -5.78 -5.41 -22.01
N HIS A 155 -6.30 -4.76 -20.97
CA HIS A 155 -7.62 -4.11 -21.00
C HIS A 155 -7.57 -2.59 -20.97
N HIS A 156 -6.53 -1.99 -20.38
CA HIS A 156 -6.47 -0.57 -20.04
C HIS A 156 -5.17 0.13 -20.44
N ARG A 157 -4.31 -0.49 -21.26
CA ARG A 157 -3.02 0.12 -21.69
C ARG A 157 -3.14 1.45 -22.42
N ARG A 158 -4.33 1.81 -22.92
CA ARG A 158 -4.61 3.08 -23.61
C ARG A 158 -5.40 4.07 -22.75
N ASP A 159 -5.75 3.67 -21.53
CA ASP A 159 -6.59 4.45 -20.63
C ASP A 159 -5.77 5.32 -19.67
N ALA A 160 -4.42 5.23 -19.70
CA ALA A 160 -3.51 5.93 -18.79
C ALA A 160 -2.14 6.22 -19.42
N ASP A 161 -1.71 7.49 -19.40
CA ASP A 161 -0.51 8.01 -20.08
C ASP A 161 -0.02 9.32 -19.41
#